data_AF-A9ER67-F1
#
_entry.id   AF-A9ER67-F1
#
_cell.length_a   1.000
_cell.length_b   1.000
_cell.length_c   1.000
_cell.angle_alpha   90.00
_cell.angle_beta   90.00
_cell.angle_gamma   90.00
#
_symmetry.space_group_name_H-M   'P 1'
#
loop_
_entity.id
_entity.type
_entity.pdbx_description
1 polymer ?
#
loop_
_entity_poly.entity_id
_entity_poly.type
_entity_poly.pdbx_seq_one_letter_code
_entity_poly.pdbx_strand_id
1 'polypeptide(L)'
;MTTDRSTVEYGTLITGDASVTMGDAAVQTTDESVRTTAETVVTPVVALELAAEILASSLGPLIDEDYVQGKTRFRDVLCDRIDISQLEAEELVDDMERSGRIRFIGVAEGRGWHIQQGAGVR
;
A
#
# COMPACT_ATOMS: atom_id res chain seq x y z
N MET A 1 6.49 12.47 52.96
CA MET A 1 6.72 12.80 51.54
C MET A 1 7.26 11.57 50.85
N THR A 2 6.57 11.15 49.78
CA THR A 2 7.08 10.44 48.59
C THR A 2 7.82 9.10 48.76
N THR A 3 7.07 8.03 48.51
CA THR A 3 7.19 7.11 47.36
C THR A 3 8.60 6.80 46.82
N ASP A 4 8.90 5.49 46.84
CA ASP A 4 9.46 4.67 45.75
C ASP A 4 10.85 5.00 45.20
N ARG A 5 11.76 4.02 45.25
CA ARG A 5 12.60 3.68 44.09
C ARG A 5 13.25 2.30 44.19
N SER A 6 12.95 1.49 43.18
CA SER A 6 13.81 0.53 42.45
C SER A 6 14.95 -0.19 43.16
N THR A 7 15.00 -1.52 43.00
CA THR A 7 15.93 -2.14 42.04
C THR A 7 15.59 -3.62 41.83
N VAL A 8 15.59 -4.03 40.57
CA VAL A 8 15.39 -5.41 40.13
C VAL A 8 16.74 -6.10 40.23
N GLU A 9 16.85 -7.13 41.06
CA GLU A 9 17.99 -8.05 41.06
C GLU A 9 17.48 -9.41 40.56
N TYR A 10 17.86 -9.78 39.34
CA TYR A 10 17.64 -11.13 38.80
C TYR A 10 18.61 -12.08 39.51
N GLY A 11 18.16 -12.61 40.66
CA GLY A 11 18.84 -13.66 41.40
C GLY A 11 18.51 -15.03 40.82
N THR A 12 19.55 -15.68 40.28
CA THR A 12 19.80 -17.11 40.14
C THR A 12 18.65 -18.07 40.45
N LEU A 13 18.19 -18.79 39.42
CA LEU A 13 17.24 -19.90 39.51
C LEU A 13 17.82 -21.02 40.40
N ILE A 14 17.28 -21.16 41.61
CA ILE A 14 17.47 -22.35 42.44
C ILE A 14 16.28 -23.27 42.17
N THR A 15 16.55 -24.37 41.46
CA THR A 15 15.61 -25.48 41.25
C THR A 15 15.40 -26.22 42.57
N GLY A 16 14.40 -25.80 43.33
CA GLY A 16 13.83 -26.51 44.46
C GLY A 16 12.54 -27.18 44.04
N ASP A 17 12.55 -28.50 44.00
CA ASP A 17 11.38 -29.35 43.73
C ASP A 17 10.26 -29.04 44.72
N ALA A 18 9.16 -28.46 44.23
CA ALA A 18 7.93 -28.31 44.99
C ALA A 18 6.74 -28.28 44.02
N SER A 19 6.29 -29.49 43.67
CA SER A 19 4.89 -29.82 43.35
C SER A 19 4.09 -28.79 42.53
N VAL A 20 4.06 -28.99 41.21
CA VAL A 20 3.13 -28.33 40.30
C VAL A 20 1.72 -28.81 40.65
N THR A 21 0.97 -28.01 41.40
CA THR A 21 -0.47 -28.24 41.59
C THR A 21 -1.14 -27.83 40.28
N MET A 22 -1.61 -28.81 39.52
CA MET A 22 -2.48 -28.60 38.35
C MET A 22 -3.80 -28.01 38.85
N GLY A 23 -3.84 -26.68 38.97
CA GLY A 23 -5.09 -25.93 39.06
C GLY A 23 -5.60 -25.74 37.64
N ASP A 24 -6.73 -26.39 37.32
CA ASP A 24 -7.52 -26.21 36.11
C ASP A 24 -8.08 -24.77 36.07
N ALA A 25 -7.21 -23.80 35.81
CA ALA A 25 -7.58 -22.44 35.51
C ALA A 25 -7.49 -22.33 33.99
N ALA A 26 -8.64 -22.54 33.34
CA ALA A 26 -8.83 -22.27 31.92
C ALA A 26 -8.20 -20.91 31.57
N VAL A 27 -7.09 -20.95 30.84
CA VAL A 27 -6.50 -19.76 30.23
C VAL A 27 -7.44 -19.35 29.11
N GLN A 28 -8.44 -18.55 29.48
CA GLN A 28 -9.29 -17.89 28.52
C GLN A 28 -8.47 -16.73 27.97
N THR A 29 -7.68 -17.00 26.93
CA THR A 29 -7.15 -15.93 26.08
C THR A 29 -8.37 -15.31 25.42
N THR A 30 -8.92 -14.28 26.05
CA THR A 30 -9.78 -13.35 25.34
C THR A 30 -8.88 -12.76 24.27
N ASP A 31 -8.98 -13.35 23.08
CA ASP A 31 -8.46 -12.81 21.84
C ASP A 31 -8.90 -11.35 21.82
N GLU A 32 -7.98 -10.45 22.20
CA GLU A 32 -8.15 -9.04 21.95
C GLU A 32 -8.10 -8.96 20.44
N SER A 33 -9.28 -9.07 19.83
CA SER A 33 -9.45 -8.94 18.41
C SER A 33 -8.85 -7.60 18.05
N VAL A 34 -7.67 -7.63 17.43
CA VAL A 34 -7.08 -6.48 16.76
C VAL A 34 -8.08 -6.11 15.69
N ARG A 35 -8.99 -5.19 16.04
CA ARG A 35 -9.83 -4.53 15.09
C ARG A 35 -8.88 -3.61 14.34
N THR A 36 -8.29 -4.14 13.28
CA THR A 36 -7.97 -3.30 12.13
C THR A 36 -9.32 -2.75 11.73
N THR A 37 -9.69 -1.59 12.29
CA THR A 37 -10.62 -0.73 11.60
C THR A 37 -9.97 -0.59 10.25
N ALA A 38 -10.57 -1.25 9.25
CA ALA A 38 -10.45 -0.80 7.89
C ALA A 38 -10.92 0.65 7.94
N GLU A 39 -10.00 1.53 8.32
CA GLU A 39 -9.96 2.90 7.91
C GLU A 39 -10.14 2.75 6.41
N THR A 40 -11.39 2.94 6.01
CA THR A 40 -11.74 3.00 4.61
C THR A 40 -10.97 4.23 4.19
N VAL A 41 -9.75 4.00 3.70
CA VAL A 41 -8.95 5.02 3.04
C VAL A 41 -9.87 5.45 1.94
N VAL A 42 -10.52 6.59 2.16
CA VAL A 42 -11.27 7.28 1.13
C VAL A 42 -10.18 7.80 0.23
N THR A 43 -9.63 6.89 -0.60
CA THR A 43 -8.83 7.29 -1.74
C THR A 43 -9.74 8.27 -2.49
N PRO A 44 -9.23 9.47 -2.85
CA PRO A 44 -9.98 10.29 -3.77
C PRO A 44 -10.28 9.37 -4.94
N VAL A 45 -11.56 9.12 -5.22
CA VAL A 45 -11.99 8.33 -6.37
C VAL A 45 -11.69 9.20 -7.58
N VAL A 46 -10.42 9.31 -7.91
CA VAL A 46 -9.94 9.88 -9.14
C VAL A 46 -10.40 8.89 -10.18
N ALA A 47 -11.38 9.31 -10.97
CA ALA A 47 -11.86 8.51 -12.07
C ALA A 47 -10.66 8.11 -12.94
N LEU A 48 -10.56 6.82 -13.24
CA LEU A 48 -9.47 6.26 -14.04
C LEU A 48 -9.31 7.00 -15.39
N GLU A 49 -10.40 7.54 -15.92
CA GLU A 49 -10.49 8.44 -17.06
C GLU A 49 -9.68 9.73 -16.84
N LEU A 50 -9.91 10.43 -15.73
CA LEU A 50 -9.21 11.67 -15.40
C LEU A 50 -7.71 11.42 -15.23
N ALA A 51 -7.34 10.31 -14.59
CA ALA A 51 -5.93 9.92 -14.44
C ALA A 51 -5.27 9.67 -15.82
N ALA A 52 -5.95 8.94 -16.71
CA ALA A 52 -5.46 8.71 -18.07
C ALA A 52 -5.36 10.02 -18.89
N GLU A 53 -6.31 10.95 -18.73
CA GLU A 53 -6.27 12.27 -19.35
C GLU A 53 -5.07 13.09 -18.86
N ILE A 54 -4.81 13.10 -17.55
CA ILE A 54 -3.65 13.78 -16.96
C ILE A 54 -2.35 13.21 -17.50
N LEU A 55 -2.21 11.88 -17.52
CA LEU A 55 -1.00 11.23 -18.03
C LEU A 55 -0.79 11.53 -19.52
N ALA A 56 -1.83 11.39 -20.34
CA ALA A 56 -1.75 11.68 -21.77
C ALA A 56 -1.45 13.15 -22.06
N SER A 57 -1.98 14.08 -21.27
CA SER A 57 -1.69 15.51 -21.38
C SER A 57 -0.25 15.86 -20.99
N SER A 58 0.30 15.16 -19.98
CA SER A 58 1.62 15.44 -19.42
C SER A 58 2.76 14.75 -20.18
N LEU A 59 2.53 13.53 -20.67
CA LEU A 59 3.56 12.65 -21.23
C LEU A 59 3.32 12.31 -22.71
N GLY A 60 2.12 12.60 -23.22
CA GLY A 60 1.69 12.17 -24.55
C GLY A 60 1.03 10.78 -24.54
N PRO A 61 0.46 10.35 -25.68
CA PRO A 61 -0.25 9.07 -25.78
C PRO A 61 0.67 7.85 -25.90
N LEU A 62 1.94 8.05 -26.27
CA LEU A 62 2.95 7.00 -26.39
C LEU A 62 4.27 7.49 -25.78
N ILE A 63 4.87 6.65 -24.93
CA ILE A 63 6.15 6.93 -24.26
C ILE A 63 7.10 5.78 -24.54
N ASP A 64 8.31 6.08 -25.00
CA ASP A 64 9.38 5.09 -25.20
C ASP A 64 10.17 4.92 -23.89
N GLU A 65 9.59 4.17 -22.95
CA GLU A 65 10.20 3.83 -21.67
C GLU A 65 10.00 2.36 -21.34
N ASP A 66 10.99 1.77 -20.66
CA ASP A 66 10.86 0.43 -20.10
C ASP A 66 9.77 0.39 -19.02
N TYR A 67 9.30 -0.83 -18.71
CA TYR A 67 8.19 -1.06 -17.78
C TYR A 67 8.34 -0.33 -16.43
N VAL A 68 9.48 -0.52 -15.76
CA VAL A 68 9.72 0.06 -14.43
C VAL A 68 9.81 1.58 -14.47
N GLN A 69 10.46 2.13 -15.51
CA GLN A 69 10.64 3.56 -15.69
C GLN A 69 9.30 4.24 -15.97
N GLY A 70 8.51 3.70 -16.91
CA GLY A 70 7.20 4.24 -17.24
C GLY A 70 6.23 4.20 -16.04
N LYS A 71 6.21 3.10 -15.27
CA LYS A 71 5.41 3.04 -14.04
C LYS A 71 5.82 4.09 -13.01
N THR A 72 7.12 4.25 -12.78
CA THR A 72 7.66 5.27 -11.88
C THR A 72 7.23 6.66 -12.33
N ARG A 73 7.37 6.95 -13.63
CA ARG A 73 7.01 8.24 -14.22
C ARG A 73 5.52 8.53 -14.15
N PHE A 74 4.66 7.54 -14.37
CA PHE A 74 3.21 7.69 -14.19
C PHE A 74 2.84 8.05 -12.77
N ARG A 75 3.39 7.32 -11.80
CA ARG A 75 3.16 7.60 -10.38
C ARG A 75 3.59 9.02 -10.03
N ASP A 76 4.80 9.42 -10.44
CA ASP A 76 5.36 10.73 -10.11
C ASP A 76 4.50 11.87 -10.73
N VAL A 77 4.05 11.72 -11.98
CA VAL A 77 3.13 12.69 -12.60
C VAL A 77 1.80 12.75 -11.85
N LEU A 78 1.24 11.63 -11.43
CA LEU A 78 -0.03 11.64 -10.68
C LEU A 78 0.15 12.33 -9.32
N CYS A 79 1.19 12.01 -8.57
CA CYS A 79 1.52 12.71 -7.33
C CYS A 79 1.56 14.24 -7.54
N ASP A 80 2.29 14.69 -8.57
CA ASP A 80 2.47 16.12 -8.85
C ASP A 80 1.19 16.83 -9.33
N ARG A 81 0.29 16.12 -10.01
CA ARG A 81 -0.86 16.73 -10.71
C ARG A 81 -2.16 16.71 -9.91
N ILE A 82 -2.33 15.74 -9.02
CA ILE A 82 -3.59 15.55 -8.27
C ILE A 82 -3.38 15.49 -6.74
N ASP A 83 -2.18 15.80 -6.25
CA ASP A 83 -1.86 15.94 -4.81
C ASP A 83 -2.28 14.70 -4.00
N ILE A 84 -1.93 13.52 -4.50
CA ILE A 84 -2.15 12.23 -3.85
C ILE A 84 -0.84 11.65 -3.33
N SER A 85 -0.93 10.73 -2.37
CA SER A 85 0.26 10.04 -1.86
C SER A 85 0.90 9.11 -2.91
N GLN A 86 2.18 8.77 -2.70
CA GLN A 86 2.89 7.83 -3.60
C GLN A 86 2.21 6.45 -3.68
N LEU A 87 1.65 5.98 -2.55
CA LEU A 87 0.94 4.70 -2.49
C LEU A 87 -0.35 4.76 -3.32
N GLU A 88 -1.16 5.81 -3.15
CA GLU A 88 -2.40 6.00 -3.92
C GLU A 88 -2.12 6.13 -5.42
N ALA A 89 -1.04 6.83 -5.78
CA ALA A 89 -0.63 6.95 -7.17
C ALA A 89 -0.19 5.61 -7.76
N GLU A 90 0.50 4.76 -6.99
CA GLU A 90 0.89 3.42 -7.42
C GLU A 90 -0.31 2.50 -7.62
N GLU A 91 -1.25 2.47 -6.67
CA GLU A 91 -2.50 1.72 -6.79
C GLU A 91 -3.33 2.20 -7.98
N LEU A 92 -3.39 3.51 -8.23
CA LEU A 92 -4.07 4.09 -9.38
C LEU A 92 -3.42 3.71 -10.71
N VAL A 93 -2.08 3.68 -10.78
CA VAL A 93 -1.34 3.18 -11.96
C VAL A 93 -1.65 1.72 -12.22
N ASP A 94 -1.66 0.88 -11.17
CA ASP A 94 -1.99 -0.53 -11.28
C ASP A 94 -3.45 -0.75 -11.73
N ASP A 95 -4.39 0.05 -11.24
CA ASP A 95 -5.79 0.02 -11.66
C ASP A 95 -5.98 0.48 -13.11
N MET A 96 -5.22 1.50 -13.55
CA MET A 96 -5.20 1.93 -14.94
C MET A 96 -4.63 0.85 -15.86
N GLU A 97 -3.57 0.13 -15.44
CA GLU A 97 -3.02 -0.99 -16.21
C GLU A 97 -4.01 -2.15 -16.28
N ARG A 98 -4.60 -2.53 -15.13
CA ARG A 98 -5.59 -3.61 -15.04
C ARG A 98 -6.84 -3.32 -15.88
N SER A 99 -7.26 -2.06 -15.92
CA SER A 99 -8.39 -1.61 -16.75
C SER A 99 -8.03 -1.36 -18.22
N GLY A 100 -6.74 -1.45 -18.58
CA GLY A 100 -6.25 -1.27 -19.95
C GLY A 100 -6.11 0.18 -20.41
N ARG A 101 -6.29 1.15 -19.51
CA ARG A 101 -6.10 2.58 -19.80
C ARG A 101 -4.63 2.95 -20.00
N ILE A 102 -3.72 2.21 -19.38
CA ILE A 102 -2.31 2.22 -19.76
C ILE A 102 -1.90 0.80 -20.15
N ARG A 103 -1.04 0.67 -21.15
CA ARG A 103 -0.56 -0.64 -21.61
C ARG A 103 0.91 -0.57 -21.96
N PHE A 104 1.69 -1.47 -21.38
CA PHE A 104 3.05 -1.71 -21.82
C PHE A 104 3.04 -2.46 -23.15
N ILE A 105 3.68 -1.90 -24.16
CA ILE A 105 3.90 -2.49 -25.47
C ILE A 105 5.35 -2.96 -25.49
N GLY A 106 5.55 -4.28 -25.48
CA GLY A 106 6.88 -4.88 -25.49
C GLY A 106 6.94 -6.04 -26.47
N VAL A 107 6.93 -5.74 -27.78
CA VAL A 107 7.15 -6.71 -28.87
C VAL A 107 7.84 -6.02 -30.07
N ALA A 108 8.07 -6.75 -31.17
CA ALA A 108 8.86 -6.38 -32.35
C ALA A 108 8.69 -4.96 -32.94
N GLU A 109 7.63 -4.24 -32.58
CA GLU A 109 7.33 -2.86 -32.99
C GLU A 109 7.97 -1.78 -32.09
N GLY A 110 8.55 -2.15 -30.95
CA GLY A 110 9.19 -1.24 -30.00
C GLY A 110 8.91 -1.59 -28.54
N ARG A 111 9.61 -0.93 -27.62
CA ARG A 111 9.28 -0.92 -26.18
C ARG A 111 8.63 0.41 -25.84
N GLY A 112 7.66 0.40 -24.93
CA GLY A 112 7.05 1.64 -24.48
C GLY A 112 5.68 1.45 -23.85
N TRP A 113 5.01 2.56 -23.60
CA TRP A 113 3.71 2.62 -22.99
C TRP A 113 2.74 3.38 -23.86
N HIS A 114 1.53 2.84 -24.01
CA HIS A 114 0.42 3.52 -24.64
C HIS A 114 -0.63 3.92 -23.60
N ILE A 115 -1.06 5.17 -23.63
CA ILE A 115 -2.09 5.73 -22.73
C ILE A 115 -3.38 5.89 -23.55
N GLN A 116 -4.39 5.10 -23.19
CA GLN A 116 -5.74 5.19 -23.73
C GLN A 116 -6.56 6.17 -22.90
N GLN A 117 -6.87 7.32 -23.49
CA GLN A 117 -7.96 8.15 -22.99
C GLN A 117 -9.27 7.41 -23.22
N GLY A 118 -10.19 7.47 -22.24
CA GLY A 118 -11.51 6.88 -22.39
C GLY A 118 -12.13 7.36 -23.70
N ALA A 119 -12.60 6.43 -24.53
CA ALA A 119 -13.43 6.79 -25.68
C ALA A 119 -14.71 7.39 -25.09
N GLY A 120 -14.71 8.72 -24.94
CA GLY A 120 -15.91 9.46 -24.60
C GLY A 120 -16.98 8.99 -25.57
N VAL A 121 -18.06 8.42 -25.03
CA VAL A 121 -19.30 8.23 -25.77
C VAL A 121 -19.64 9.61 -26.33
N ARG A 122 -19.46 9.75 -27.64
CA ARG A 122 -19.85 10.92 -28.41
C ARG A 122 -21.34 10.87 -28.69
#